data_AF-A0A352F645-F1
#
_entry.id   AF-A0A352F645-F1
#
_cell.length_a   1.000
_cell.length_b   1.000
_cell.length_c   1.000
_cell.angle_alpha   90.00
_cell.angle_beta   90.00
_cell.angle_gamma   90.00
#
_symmetry.space_group_name_H-M   'P 1'
#
loop_
_entity.id
_entity.type
_entity.pdbx_description
1 polymer ?
#
loop_
_entity_poly.entity_id
_entity_poly.type
_entity_poly.pdbx_seq_one_letter_code
_entity_poly.pdbx_strand_id
1 'polypeptide(L)'
;RRELDPEGTELAFITVKVQDPEGLTVPRSHPLIKFDVLGPGEIVATDNGDPTSFVPFKSREREAFNGMALVIVRAKKGAQGTIAIKATSDGLKMGIYTFEMTKPILNE
;
A
#
# COMPACT_ATOMS: atom_id res chain seq x y z
N ARG A 1 10.41 -6.53 -0.79
CA ARG A 1 10.31 -7.74 0.06
C ARG A 1 8.88 -8.27 -0.03
N ARG A 2 8.65 -9.59 0.01
CA ARG A 2 7.29 -10.19 0.04
C ARG A 2 6.91 -10.74 1.43
N GLU A 3 7.69 -10.37 2.43
CA GLU A 3 7.59 -10.84 3.79
C GLU A 3 7.60 -9.65 4.75
N LEU A 4 6.87 -9.79 5.86
CA LEU A 4 6.78 -8.79 6.94
C LEU A 4 6.94 -9.48 8.29
N ASP A 5 7.69 -8.84 9.19
CA ASP A 5 7.83 -9.25 10.58
C ASP A 5 6.48 -9.20 11.34
N PRO A 6 6.06 -10.29 12.01
CA PRO A 6 4.80 -10.34 12.73
C PRO A 6 4.77 -9.50 14.02
N GLU A 7 5.88 -8.93 14.49
CA GLU A 7 5.95 -8.12 15.71
C GLU A 7 5.36 -6.71 15.55
N GLY A 8 5.04 -6.30 14.31
CA GLY A 8 4.37 -5.03 14.02
C GLY A 8 5.27 -3.78 14.14
N THR A 9 6.57 -3.98 14.14
CA THR A 9 7.59 -2.92 14.15
C THR A 9 8.09 -2.57 12.74
N GLU A 10 8.05 -3.54 11.81
CA GLU A 10 8.43 -3.34 10.40
C GLU A 10 7.33 -2.62 9.61
N LEU A 11 7.72 -1.63 8.82
CA LEU A 11 6.86 -0.94 7.86
C LEU A 11 7.18 -1.40 6.44
N ALA A 12 6.17 -1.70 5.65
CA ALA A 12 6.27 -1.90 4.22
C ALA A 12 5.77 -0.67 3.47
N PHE A 13 6.59 -0.17 2.54
CA PHE A 13 6.32 0.98 1.69
C PHE A 13 5.96 0.48 0.29
N ILE A 14 4.72 0.70 -0.15
CA ILE A 14 4.19 0.16 -1.40
C ILE A 14 3.87 1.31 -2.34
N THR A 15 4.68 1.45 -3.38
CA THR A 15 4.40 2.40 -4.45
C THR A 15 3.29 1.85 -5.35
N VAL A 16 2.24 2.65 -5.52
CA VAL A 16 1.17 2.40 -6.50
C VAL A 16 1.43 3.27 -7.72
N LYS A 17 1.33 2.68 -8.91
CA LYS A 17 1.54 3.36 -10.19
C LYS A 17 0.28 3.25 -11.04
N VAL A 18 -0.13 4.37 -11.63
CA VAL A 18 -1.14 4.41 -12.67
C VAL A 18 -0.46 4.05 -13.98
N GLN A 19 -0.89 2.97 -14.62
CA GLN A 19 -0.24 2.44 -15.82
C GLN A 19 -1.23 2.34 -16.99
N ASP A 20 -0.70 2.47 -18.21
CA ASP A 20 -1.41 2.12 -19.43
C ASP A 20 -1.47 0.58 -19.63
N PRO A 21 -2.18 0.08 -20.66
CA PRO A 21 -2.25 -1.36 -20.94
C PRO A 21 -0.88 -2.03 -21.18
N GLU A 22 0.11 -1.26 -21.61
CA GLU A 22 1.49 -1.71 -21.84
C GLU A 22 2.33 -1.73 -20.55
N GLY A 23 1.79 -1.27 -19.42
CA GLY A 23 2.46 -1.25 -18.13
C GLY A 23 3.38 -0.05 -17.93
N LEU A 24 3.33 0.97 -18.78
CA LEU A 24 4.09 2.20 -18.61
C LEU A 24 3.34 3.14 -17.66
N THR A 25 4.06 3.77 -16.73
CA THR A 25 3.45 4.74 -15.82
C THR A 25 2.97 5.94 -16.62
N VAL A 26 1.70 6.32 -16.44
CA VAL A 26 1.09 7.47 -17.11
C VAL A 26 1.43 8.75 -16.33
N PRO A 27 2.37 9.59 -16.81
CA PRO A 27 2.77 10.80 -16.10
C PRO A 27 1.62 11.83 -16.09
N ARG A 28 1.63 12.74 -15.12
CA ARG A 28 0.60 13.79 -14.95
C ARG A 28 -0.83 13.27 -14.77
N SER A 29 -0.99 12.01 -14.38
CA SER A 29 -2.28 11.44 -13.98
C SER A 29 -2.48 11.60 -12.47
N HIS A 30 -3.71 11.93 -12.07
CA HIS A 30 -4.07 12.23 -10.69
C HIS A 30 -5.39 11.56 -10.23
N PRO A 31 -5.67 10.30 -10.61
CA PRO A 31 -6.91 9.66 -10.18
C PRO A 31 -6.95 9.51 -8.66
N LEU A 32 -8.13 9.62 -8.06
CA LEU A 32 -8.37 9.28 -6.67
C LEU A 32 -8.21 7.76 -6.48
N ILE A 33 -7.30 7.34 -5.60
CA ILE A 33 -7.07 5.94 -5.26
C ILE A 33 -7.62 5.66 -3.87
N LYS A 34 -8.41 4.61 -3.74
CA LYS A 34 -8.89 4.07 -2.46
C LYS A 34 -8.06 2.85 -2.09
N PHE A 35 -7.53 2.85 -0.88
CA PHE A 35 -6.69 1.81 -0.33
C PHE A 35 -7.45 0.97 0.69
N ASP A 36 -7.31 -0.35 0.59
CA ASP A 36 -7.86 -1.29 1.55
C ASP A 36 -6.83 -2.35 1.94
N VAL A 37 -6.99 -2.91 3.14
CA VAL A 37 -6.13 -3.94 3.69
C VAL A 37 -6.97 -5.12 4.14
N LEU A 38 -6.64 -6.30 3.61
CA LEU A 38 -7.21 -7.58 4.03
C LEU A 38 -6.18 -8.37 4.83
N GLY A 39 -6.65 -9.13 5.82
CA GLY A 39 -5.79 -9.90 6.72
C GLY A 39 -5.30 -9.08 7.92
N PRO A 40 -4.29 -9.61 8.66
CA PRO A 40 -3.85 -9.05 9.94
C PRO A 40 -2.88 -7.87 9.79
N GLY A 41 -3.19 -6.94 8.87
CA GLY A 41 -2.43 -5.73 8.63
C GLY A 41 -3.16 -4.46 8.98
N GLU A 42 -2.44 -3.35 8.97
CA GLU A 42 -3.03 -2.01 9.01
C GLU A 42 -2.28 -1.05 8.09
N ILE A 43 -3.05 -0.15 7.46
CA ILE A 43 -2.51 1.01 6.75
C ILE A 43 -2.20 2.07 7.79
N VAL A 44 -0.93 2.45 7.92
CA VAL A 44 -0.48 3.47 8.87
C VAL A 44 -0.51 4.86 8.25
N ALA A 45 -0.24 4.96 6.95
CA ALA A 45 -0.29 6.19 6.20
C ALA A 45 -0.41 5.93 4.69
N THR A 46 -0.89 6.94 3.97
CA THR A 46 -0.76 7.07 2.53
C THR A 46 -0.06 8.39 2.23
N ASP A 47 0.58 8.50 1.06
CA ASP A 47 1.21 9.73 0.57
C ASP A 47 1.24 9.74 -0.96
N ASN A 48 1.49 10.89 -1.56
CA ASN A 48 1.73 11.05 -2.99
C ASN A 48 2.88 12.02 -3.30
N GLY A 49 3.42 12.70 -2.28
CA GLY A 49 4.53 13.65 -2.43
C GLY A 49 4.13 15.01 -3.01
N ASP A 50 2.84 15.31 -3.12
CA ASP A 50 2.36 16.63 -3.53
C ASP A 50 2.49 17.63 -2.36
N PRO A 51 3.37 18.65 -2.44
CA PRO A 51 3.58 19.61 -1.35
C PRO A 51 2.37 20.53 -1.12
N THR A 52 1.38 20.53 -2.02
CA THR A 52 0.15 21.33 -1.92
C THR A 52 -1.03 20.54 -1.37
N SER A 53 -0.89 19.23 -1.18
CA SER A 53 -1.96 18.37 -0.68
C SER A 53 -2.17 18.54 0.83
N PHE A 54 -3.43 18.70 1.22
CA PHE A 54 -3.86 18.75 2.62
C PHE A 54 -4.51 17.44 3.08
N VAL A 55 -4.48 16.37 2.26
CA VAL A 55 -5.07 15.08 2.61
C VAL A 55 -4.30 14.48 3.79
N PRO A 56 -4.95 14.23 4.94
CA PRO A 56 -4.27 13.70 6.13
C PRO A 56 -3.55 12.39 5.82
N PHE A 57 -2.33 12.18 6.32
CA PHE A 57 -1.56 10.96 6.05
C PHE A 57 -2.32 9.66 6.39
N LYS A 58 -3.18 9.67 7.42
CA LYS A 58 -3.98 8.50 7.81
C LYS A 58 -5.18 8.21 6.88
N SER A 59 -5.46 9.09 5.91
CA SER A 59 -6.53 8.87 4.93
C SER A 59 -6.29 7.58 4.15
N ARG A 60 -7.38 6.86 3.86
CA ARG A 60 -7.36 5.69 2.96
C ARG A 60 -7.69 6.05 1.51
N GLU A 61 -7.96 7.31 1.25
CA GLU A 61 -8.19 7.83 -0.09
C GLU A 61 -7.16 8.91 -0.39
N ARG A 62 -6.51 8.83 -1.55
CA ARG A 62 -5.49 9.79 -1.99
C ARG A 62 -5.39 9.83 -3.49
N GLU A 63 -5.30 11.03 -4.04
CA GLU A 63 -4.98 11.22 -5.45
C GLU A 63 -3.56 10.74 -5.74
N ALA A 64 -3.36 10.11 -6.89
CA ALA A 64 -2.01 9.99 -7.42
C ALA A 64 -1.44 11.39 -7.70
N PHE A 65 -0.13 11.54 -7.62
CA PHE A 65 0.58 12.71 -8.08
C PHE A 65 1.56 12.29 -9.17
N ASN A 66 1.33 12.79 -10.40
CA ASN A 66 2.10 12.40 -11.57
C ASN A 66 2.15 10.87 -11.81
N GLY A 67 1.03 10.20 -11.57
CA GLY A 67 0.86 8.77 -11.79
C GLY A 67 1.35 7.88 -10.66
N MET A 68 1.72 8.43 -9.50
CA MET A 68 2.16 7.64 -8.35
C MET A 68 1.47 8.01 -7.04
N ALA A 69 1.30 7.02 -6.19
CA ALA A 69 0.95 7.18 -4.78
C ALA A 69 1.73 6.15 -3.94
N LEU A 70 1.68 6.29 -2.63
CA LEU A 70 2.33 5.44 -1.66
C LEU A 70 1.30 5.01 -0.62
N VAL A 71 1.32 3.75 -0.26
CA VAL A 71 0.65 3.23 0.94
C VAL A 71 1.69 2.56 1.84
N ILE A 72 1.67 2.93 3.11
CA ILE A 72 2.57 2.41 4.14
C ILE A 72 1.74 1.51 5.05
N VAL A 73 2.21 0.27 5.22
CA VAL A 73 1.49 -0.77 5.95
C VAL A 73 2.39 -1.43 6.95
N ARG A 74 1.79 -1.98 8.01
CA ARG A 74 2.49 -2.87 8.94
C ARG A 74 1.62 -4.05 9.33
N ALA A 75 2.26 -5.10 9.80
CA ALA A 75 1.57 -6.21 10.45
C ALA A 75 1.02 -5.77 11.83
N LYS A 76 -0.11 -6.34 12.24
CA LYS A 76 -0.51 -6.29 13.65
C LYS A 76 0.41 -7.21 14.45
N LYS A 77 0.70 -6.88 15.71
CA LYS A 77 1.56 -7.71 16.56
C LYS A 77 1.02 -9.13 16.68
N GLY A 78 1.88 -10.12 16.47
CA GLY A 78 1.53 -11.55 16.44
C GLY A 78 0.76 -11.98 15.18
N ALA A 79 0.78 -11.19 14.11
CA ALA A 79 0.10 -11.52 12.86
C ALA A 79 0.61 -12.84 12.26
N GLN A 80 -0.29 -13.60 11.66
CA GLN A 80 0.03 -14.83 10.93
C GLN A 80 -0.75 -14.88 9.62
N GLY A 81 -0.21 -15.59 8.63
CA GLY A 81 -0.83 -15.73 7.31
C GLY A 81 -0.49 -14.58 6.37
N THR A 82 -1.46 -14.18 5.55
CA THR A 82 -1.24 -13.27 4.42
C THR A 82 -1.89 -11.91 4.68
N ILE A 83 -1.19 -10.83 4.35
CA ILE A 83 -1.76 -9.47 4.26
C ILE A 83 -1.88 -9.11 2.78
N ALA A 84 -3.04 -8.61 2.35
CA ALA A 84 -3.24 -8.13 0.99
C ALA A 84 -3.64 -6.65 0.98
N ILE A 85 -2.94 -5.85 0.19
CA ILE A 85 -3.21 -4.44 0.00
C ILE A 85 -3.86 -4.24 -1.37
N LYS A 86 -5.03 -3.61 -1.37
CA LYS A 86 -5.80 -3.33 -2.57
C LYS A 86 -5.77 -1.84 -2.86
N ALA A 87 -5.61 -1.49 -4.14
CA ALA A 87 -5.71 -0.14 -4.64
C ALA A 87 -6.76 -0.10 -5.76
N THR A 88 -7.83 0.66 -5.55
CA THR A 88 -8.95 0.79 -6.50
C THR A 88 -9.13 2.25 -6.91
N SER A 89 -9.51 2.47 -8.16
CA SER A 89 -9.84 3.80 -8.67
C SER A 89 -10.88 3.67 -9.78
N ASP A 90 -11.75 4.67 -9.91
CA ASP A 90 -12.84 4.64 -10.88
C ASP A 90 -12.30 4.61 -12.31
N GLY A 91 -12.80 3.67 -13.12
CA GLY A 91 -12.37 3.49 -14.51
C GLY A 91 -11.01 2.79 -14.70
N LEU A 92 -10.33 2.41 -13.62
CA LEU A 92 -9.05 1.68 -13.68
C LEU A 92 -9.17 0.24 -13.18
N LYS A 93 -8.33 -0.63 -13.72
CA LYS A 93 -8.16 -1.98 -13.18
C LYS A 93 -7.52 -1.89 -11.79
N MET A 94 -8.08 -2.62 -10.83
CA MET A 94 -7.56 -2.71 -9.47
C MET A 94 -6.16 -3.33 -9.43
N GLY A 95 -5.29 -2.78 -8.58
CA GLY A 95 -4.02 -3.38 -8.17
C GLY A 95 -4.15 -4.11 -6.84
N ILE A 96 -3.43 -5.23 -6.69
CA ILE A 96 -3.33 -5.97 -5.43
C ILE A 96 -1.87 -6.38 -5.19
N TYR A 97 -1.41 -6.23 -3.95
CA TYR A 97 -0.08 -6.68 -3.53
C TYR A 97 -0.19 -7.47 -2.23
N THR A 98 0.46 -8.63 -2.17
CA THR A 98 0.38 -9.54 -1.03
C THR A 98 1.73 -9.71 -0.33
N PHE A 99 1.67 -9.84 1.00
CA PHE A 99 2.79 -10.19 1.87
C PHE A 99 2.43 -11.46 2.63
N GLU A 100 3.42 -12.32 2.79
CA GLU A 100 3.35 -13.42 3.76
C GLU A 100 4.01 -13.00 5.08
N MET A 101 3.45 -13.38 6.22
CA MET A 101 4.14 -13.17 7.49
C MET A 101 5.30 -14.16 7.60
N THR A 102 6.49 -13.68 7.99
CA THR A 102 7.59 -14.59 8.31
C THR A 102 7.26 -15.40 9.55
N LYS A 103 7.53 -16.71 9.51
CA LYS A 103 7.49 -17.54 10.71
C LYS A 103 8.48 -16.96 11.72
N PRO A 104 8.09 -16.73 12.98
CA PRO A 104 9.05 -16.36 14.01
C PRO A 104 10.09 -17.47 14.09
N ILE A 105 11.37 -17.14 13.87
CA ILE A 105 12.46 -18.06 14.17
C ILE A 105 12.58 -18.06 15.69
N LEU A 106 11.92 -19.03 16.34
CA LEU A 106 12.19 -19.33 17.74
C LEU A 106 13.58 -19.96 17.78
N ASN A 107 14.58 -19.19 18.19
CA ASN A 107 15.85 -19.76 18.62
C ASN A 107 15.64 -20.28 20.05
N GLU A 108 15.72 -21.60 20.22
CA GLU A 108 15.94 -22.24 21.54
C GLU A 108 17.40 -22.06 21.97
#